data_AF-A0A9D3AJE8-F1
#
_entry.id   AF-A0A9D3AJE8-F1
#
_cell.length_a   1.000
_cell.length_b   1.000
_cell.length_c   1.000
_cell.angle_alpha   90.00
_cell.angle_beta   90.00
_cell.angle_gamma   90.00
#
_symmetry.space_group_name_H-M   'P 1'
#
loop_
_entity.id
_entity.type
_entity.pdbx_description
1 polymer ?
#
loop_
_entity_poly.entity_id
_entity_poly.type
_entity_poly.pdbx_seq_one_letter_code
_entity_poly.pdbx_strand_id
1 'polypeptide(L)'
;MNKGNLMRSEFGSNMKECVTAWDRWLTELRILGTGNNTQDYRRVRDAATWCQAQWEVYQMALKHFCGIEYHFTRTDHYFGIVNKDETDWLLKVERCNKAEG
;
A
#
# COMPACT_ATOMS: atom_id res chain seq x y z
N MET A 1 -1.82 -9.56 19.93
CA MET A 1 -3.04 -8.82 19.51
C MET A 1 -3.69 -9.60 18.36
N ASN A 2 -5.02 -9.77 18.31
CA ASN A 2 -5.64 -10.49 17.19
C ASN A 2 -5.84 -9.56 15.96
N LYS A 3 -5.88 -10.15 14.76
CA LYS A 3 -5.99 -9.46 13.47
C LYS A 3 -7.20 -8.51 13.39
N GLY A 4 -8.36 -8.96 13.87
CA GLY A 4 -9.60 -8.15 13.86
C GLY A 4 -9.54 -6.91 14.74
N ASN A 5 -8.86 -6.97 15.90
CA ASN A 5 -8.70 -5.82 16.78
C ASN A 5 -7.65 -4.84 16.23
N LEU A 6 -6.56 -5.36 15.65
CA LEU A 6 -5.56 -4.56 14.97
C LEU A 6 -6.19 -3.71 13.85
N MET A 7 -6.99 -4.32 12.97
CA MET A 7 -7.56 -3.64 11.81
C MET A 7 -8.66 -2.61 12.15
N ARG A 8 -9.16 -2.63 13.39
CA ARG A 8 -10.11 -1.64 13.95
C ARG A 8 -9.43 -0.55 14.77
N SER A 9 -8.14 -0.70 15.06
CA SER A 9 -7.37 0.30 15.80
C SER A 9 -6.99 1.49 14.93
N GLU A 10 -6.54 2.57 15.56
CA GLU A 10 -5.93 3.72 14.88
C GLU A 10 -4.72 3.29 14.05
N PHE A 11 -3.87 2.41 14.60
CA PHE A 11 -2.75 1.81 13.85
C PHE A 11 -3.23 1.15 12.55
N GLY A 12 -4.27 0.31 12.63
CA GLY A 12 -4.82 -0.38 11.47
C GLY A 12 -5.43 0.58 10.44
N SER A 13 -6.04 1.67 10.90
CA SER A 13 -6.62 2.70 10.03
C SER A 13 -5.53 3.50 9.32
N ASN A 14 -4.52 3.99 10.04
CA ASN A 14 -3.40 4.73 9.47
C ASN A 14 -2.59 3.86 8.49
N MET A 15 -2.44 2.57 8.78
CA MET A 15 -1.80 1.62 7.87
C MET A 15 -2.59 1.47 6.56
N LYS A 16 -3.92 1.34 6.62
CA LYS A 16 -4.78 1.28 5.41
C LYS A 16 -4.66 2.55 4.59
N GLU A 17 -4.67 3.71 5.24
CA GLU A 17 -4.48 5.01 4.57
C GLU A 17 -3.11 5.10 3.91
N CYS A 18 -2.05 4.68 4.61
CA CYS A 18 -0.68 4.64 4.09
C CYS A 18 -0.58 3.82 2.80
N VAL A 19 -1.07 2.57 2.78
CA VAL A 19 -0.99 1.72 1.57
C VAL A 19 -1.91 2.21 0.45
N THR A 20 -3.03 2.85 0.78
CA THR A 20 -3.93 3.46 -0.22
C THR A 20 -3.29 4.69 -0.87
N ALA A 21 -2.67 5.56 -0.06
CA ALA A 21 -1.92 6.71 -0.55
C ALA A 21 -0.70 6.26 -1.37
N TRP A 22 0.03 5.24 -0.91
CA TRP A 22 1.15 4.69 -1.64
C TRP A 22 0.73 4.17 -3.01
N ASP A 23 -0.37 3.40 -3.06
CA ASP A 23 -0.91 2.88 -4.31
C ASP A 23 -1.25 3.99 -5.31
N ARG A 24 -1.86 5.08 -4.80
CA ARG A 24 -2.17 6.26 -5.60
C ARG A 24 -0.89 6.89 -6.17
N TRP A 25 0.11 7.18 -5.34
CA TRP A 25 1.33 7.85 -5.81
C TRP A 25 2.12 7.01 -6.82
N LEU A 26 2.19 5.70 -6.62
CA LEU A 26 2.80 4.78 -7.58
C LEU A 26 2.02 4.76 -8.92
N THR A 27 0.70 4.93 -8.89
CA THR A 27 -0.12 5.06 -10.10
C THR A 27 0.17 6.37 -10.83
N GLU A 28 0.26 7.48 -10.10
CA GLU A 28 0.65 8.78 -10.67
C GLU A 28 2.06 8.75 -11.29
N LEU A 29 3.02 8.08 -10.64
CA LEU A 29 4.36 7.87 -11.21
C LEU A 29 4.32 7.13 -12.54
N ARG A 30 3.49 6.09 -12.64
CA ARG A 30 3.30 5.33 -13.89
C ARG A 30 2.73 6.22 -14.99
N ILE A 31 1.80 7.13 -14.67
CA ILE A 31 1.19 8.06 -15.63
C ILE A 31 2.22 9.11 -16.10
N LEU A 32 3.02 9.66 -15.19
CA LEU A 32 4.01 10.70 -15.52
C LEU A 32 5.19 10.17 -16.36
N GLY A 33 5.51 8.88 -16.23
CA GLY A 33 6.60 8.22 -16.95
C GLY A 33 7.98 8.59 -16.40
N THR A 34 8.97 7.71 -16.63
CA THR A 34 10.34 7.82 -16.07
C THR A 34 11.22 8.87 -16.73
N GLY A 35 10.79 9.47 -17.85
CA GLY A 35 11.61 10.40 -18.66
C GLY A 35 11.47 11.88 -18.30
N ASN A 36 10.45 12.25 -17.54
CA ASN A 36 10.14 13.65 -17.26
C ASN A 36 10.69 14.05 -15.88
N ASN A 37 11.90 14.60 -15.83
CA ASN A 37 12.49 15.18 -14.61
C ASN A 37 11.83 16.52 -14.23
N THR A 38 10.51 16.54 -14.21
CA THR A 38 9.69 17.69 -13.85
C THR A 38 9.66 17.86 -12.33
N GLN A 39 9.31 19.06 -11.88
CA GLN A 39 9.06 19.29 -10.47
C GLN A 39 7.94 18.38 -9.93
N ASP A 40 6.93 18.09 -10.75
CA ASP A 40 5.82 17.22 -10.37
C ASP A 40 6.26 15.77 -10.22
N TYR A 41 7.07 15.24 -11.14
CA TYR A 41 7.63 13.89 -11.00
C TYR A 41 8.40 13.73 -9.69
N ARG A 42 9.25 14.71 -9.34
CA ARG A 42 10.00 14.69 -8.08
C ARG A 42 9.07 14.69 -6.87
N ARG A 43 8.06 15.56 -6.84
CA ARG A 43 7.08 15.62 -5.74
C ARG A 43 6.32 14.30 -5.56
N VAL A 44 5.83 13.73 -6.65
CA VAL A 44 5.08 12.46 -6.62
C VAL A 44 6.00 11.32 -6.15
N ARG A 45 7.25 11.28 -6.65
CA ARG A 45 8.24 10.27 -6.24
C ARG A 45 8.58 10.39 -4.76
N ASP A 46 8.79 11.61 -4.28
CA ASP A 46 9.12 11.84 -2.88
C ASP A 46 7.94 11.43 -1.99
N ALA A 47 6.69 11.73 -2.38
CA ALA A 47 5.49 11.26 -1.69
C ALA A 47 5.38 9.72 -1.67
N ALA A 48 5.64 9.04 -2.79
CA ALA A 48 5.66 7.58 -2.84
C ALA A 48 6.76 6.98 -1.93
N THR A 49 7.93 7.64 -1.89
CA THR A 49 9.07 7.22 -1.04
C THR A 49 8.71 7.35 0.44
N TRP A 50 8.04 8.43 0.84
CA TRP A 50 7.55 8.60 2.21
C TRP A 50 6.56 7.51 2.61
N CYS A 51 5.60 7.18 1.74
CA CYS A 51 4.65 6.10 2.00
C CYS A 51 5.34 4.74 2.10
N GLN A 52 6.38 4.48 1.29
CA GLN A 52 7.17 3.25 1.41
C GLN A 52 7.85 3.15 2.78
N ALA A 53 8.56 4.19 3.20
CA ALA A 53 9.25 4.20 4.50
C ALA A 53 8.26 4.00 5.66
N GLN A 54 7.09 4.63 5.59
CA GLN A 54 6.04 4.47 6.58
C GLN A 54 5.44 3.03 6.56
N TRP A 55 5.28 2.44 5.37
CA TRP A 55 4.85 1.05 5.24
C TRP A 55 5.85 0.08 5.88
N GLU A 56 7.16 0.27 5.70
CA GLU A 56 8.18 -0.60 6.31
C GLU A 56 8.09 -0.61 7.85
N VAL A 57 7.76 0.54 8.46
CA VAL A 57 7.48 0.62 9.90
C VAL A 57 6.23 -0.19 10.27
N TYR A 58 5.15 -0.06 9.49
CA TYR A 58 3.94 -0.86 9.72
C TYR A 58 4.19 -2.35 9.55
N GLN A 59 4.97 -2.76 8.54
CA GLN A 59 5.33 -4.14 8.29
C GLN A 59 6.10 -4.75 9.48
N MET A 60 7.06 -4.01 10.05
CA MET A 60 7.77 -4.43 11.25
C MET A 60 6.82 -4.59 12.45
N ALA A 61 5.91 -3.65 12.65
CA ALA A 61 4.93 -3.71 13.73
C ALA A 61 3.95 -4.88 13.54
N LEU A 62 3.49 -5.16 12.31
CA LEU A 62 2.68 -6.34 11.99
C LEU A 62 3.40 -7.64 12.38
N LYS A 63 4.67 -7.76 11.99
CA LYS A 63 5.49 -8.92 12.35
C LYS A 63 5.60 -9.08 13.86
N HIS A 64 5.80 -7.98 14.60
CA HIS A 64 5.86 -8.01 16.05
C HIS A 64 4.54 -8.39 16.73
N PHE A 65 3.41 -7.81 16.30
CA PHE A 65 2.11 -8.01 16.98
C PHE A 65 1.35 -9.25 16.56
N CYS A 66 1.51 -9.69 15.31
CA CYS A 66 0.79 -10.81 14.71
C CYS A 66 1.66 -12.05 14.52
N GLY A 67 2.99 -11.92 14.57
CA GLY A 67 3.92 -13.04 14.31
C GLY A 67 3.98 -13.47 12.84
N ILE A 68 3.29 -12.75 11.94
CA ILE A 68 3.20 -13.05 10.51
C ILE A 68 3.83 -11.90 9.74
N GLU A 69 4.65 -12.25 8.76
CA GLU A 69 5.21 -11.28 7.82
C GLU A 69 4.20 -11.03 6.69
N TYR A 70 3.70 -9.79 6.65
CA TYR A 70 2.83 -9.31 5.60
C TYR A 70 3.59 -8.41 4.64
N HIS A 71 3.12 -8.31 3.41
CA HIS A 71 3.71 -7.52 2.34
C HIS A 71 2.63 -6.69 1.65
N PHE A 72 3.01 -5.50 1.21
CA PHE A 72 2.18 -4.74 0.27
C PHE A 72 2.30 -5.39 -1.11
N THR A 73 1.16 -5.67 -1.74
CA THR A 73 1.08 -6.19 -3.10
C THR A 73 0.13 -5.33 -3.93
N ARG A 74 0.44 -5.15 -5.22
CA ARG A 74 -0.42 -4.42 -6.16
C ARG A 74 -0.32 -5.01 -7.56
N THR A 75 -1.44 -4.95 -8.27
CA THR A 75 -1.60 -5.31 -9.68
C THR A 75 -2.43 -4.24 -10.37
N ASP A 76 -2.68 -4.40 -11.66
CA ASP A 76 -3.63 -3.58 -12.41
C ASP A 76 -5.09 -3.87 -12.02
N HIS A 77 -5.35 -4.90 -11.21
CA HIS A 77 -6.70 -5.29 -10.78
C HIS A 77 -6.97 -5.05 -9.29
N TYR A 78 -5.95 -5.06 -8.43
CA TYR A 78 -6.12 -4.85 -7.00
C TYR A 78 -4.84 -4.30 -6.34
N PHE A 79 -4.96 -3.89 -5.09
CA PHE A 79 -3.83 -3.76 -4.18
C PHE A 79 -4.23 -4.21 -2.77
N GLY A 80 -3.25 -4.49 -1.92
CA GLY A 80 -3.54 -4.98 -0.59
C GLY A 80 -2.33 -5.33 0.24
N ILE A 81 -2.62 -5.94 1.38
CA ILE A 81 -1.63 -6.42 2.35
C ILE A 81 -1.89 -7.91 2.56
N VAL A 82 -0.89 -8.74 2.26
CA VAL A 82 -1.01 -10.19 2.23
C VAL A 82 0.25 -10.87 2.74
N ASN A 83 0.14 -12.07 3.31
CA ASN A 83 1.31 -12.87 3.65
C ASN A 83 2.03 -13.35 2.37
N LYS A 84 3.26 -13.84 2.52
CA LYS A 84 4.11 -14.30 1.41
C LYS A 84 3.44 -15.33 0.48
N ASP A 85 2.61 -16.21 1.03
CA ASP A 85 1.95 -17.30 0.27
C ASP A 85 0.62 -16.88 -0.36
N GLU A 86 0.22 -15.61 -0.24
CA GLU A 86 -1.05 -15.05 -0.71
C GLU A 86 -2.32 -15.71 -0.12
N THR A 87 -2.19 -16.45 0.97
CA THR A 87 -3.28 -17.21 1.62
C THR A 87 -4.01 -16.44 2.71
N ASP A 88 -3.38 -15.42 3.31
CA ASP A 88 -3.99 -14.59 4.35
C ASP A 88 -3.91 -13.10 4.03
N TRP A 89 -5.08 -12.50 3.77
CA TRP A 89 -5.22 -11.09 3.40
C TRP A 89 -5.64 -10.24 4.59
N LEU A 90 -4.86 -9.22 4.94
CA LEU A 90 -5.28 -8.18 5.89
C LEU A 90 -6.21 -7.17 5.23
N LEU A 91 -5.89 -6.80 3.99
CA LEU A 91 -6.62 -5.84 3.18
C LEU A 91 -6.52 -6.27 1.73
N LYS A 92 -7.64 -6.30 1.02
CA LYS A 92 -7.67 -6.42 -0.44
C LYS A 92 -8.66 -5.41 -0.99
N VAL A 93 -8.18 -4.52 -1.84
CA VAL A 93 -8.98 -3.48 -2.50
C VAL A 93 -8.97 -3.77 -3.99
N GLU A 94 -10.11 -4.18 -4.53
CA GLU A 94 -10.30 -4.38 -5.96
C GLU A 94 -10.37 -3.01 -6.66
N ARG A 95 -9.69 -2.88 -7.79
CA ARG A 95 -9.82 -1.74 -8.69
C ARG A 95 -11.02 -2.02 -9.59
N CYS A 96 -12.03 -1.16 -9.54
CA CYS A 96 -13.05 -1.18 -10.58
C CYS A 96 -12.41 -0.65 -11.86
N ASN A 97 -12.00 -1.55 -12.76
CA ASN A 97 -11.81 -1.17 -14.16
C ASN A 97 -13.17 -0.66 -14.64
N LYS A 98 -13.35 0.66 -14.71
CA LYS A 98 -14.39 1.18 -15.58
C LYS A 98 -13.94 0.78 -16.98
N ALA A 99 -14.52 -0.30 -17.50
CA ALA A 99 -14.51 -0.56 -18.92
C ALA A 99 -15.04 0.72 -19.58
N GLU A 100 -14.15 1.46 -20.24
CA GLU A 100 -14.54 2.52 -21.15
C GLU A 100 -15.40 1.85 -22.23
N GLY A 101 -16.68 2.22 -22.25
CA GLY A 101 -17.63 1.83 -23.29
C GLY A 101 -17.52 2.74 -24.51
#